data_AF-A0A9W6ZC25-F1
#
_entry.id   AF-A0A9W6ZC25-F1
#
_cell.length_a   1.000
_cell.length_b   1.000
_cell.length_c   1.000
_cell.angle_alpha   90.00
_cell.angle_beta   90.00
_cell.angle_gamma   90.00
#
_symmetry.space_group_name_H-M   'P 1'
#
loop_
_entity.id
_entity.type
_entity.pdbx_description
1 polymer ?
#
loop_
_entity_poly.entity_id
_entity_poly.type
_entity_poly.pdbx_seq_one_letter_code
_entity_poly.pdbx_strand_id
1 'polypeptide(L)'
;MSLERNRGNRLCEYFAIVSCPLATPPSPDERTIITLQDEVHTSHSQDTNATLEKVSDIFKPKVTARYPLTDYPENAFSKEGVTTFSMPRGSEVKSRYSLPKIHHFVTTSEAGLRNYGTVMVVFEETSLPISSYFTFTPTLPTDSSVETSSHSPDDSLSDSPITVFVPKALVLLSLTPFLPTFRSYLSQLYRLSTTPTPLPLERYIRNITLEVPSPPMDPTIPAFPA
;
A
#
# COMPACT_ATOMS: atom_id res chain seq x y z
N MET A 1 18.28 -30.75 -1.52
CA MET A 1 19.71 -30.47 -1.75
C MET A 1 19.99 -29.48 -2.90
N SER A 2 19.01 -28.83 -3.55
CA SER A 2 19.28 -27.89 -4.67
C SER A 2 19.20 -26.40 -4.35
N LEU A 3 19.06 -26.00 -3.07
CA LEU A 3 18.92 -24.57 -2.73
C LEU A 3 20.24 -23.80 -2.61
N GLU A 4 21.40 -24.47 -2.51
CA GLU A 4 22.66 -23.82 -2.10
C GLU A 4 23.57 -23.30 -3.22
N ARG A 5 23.22 -23.47 -4.51
CA ARG A 5 24.21 -23.28 -5.61
C ARG A 5 23.88 -22.19 -6.63
N ASN A 6 23.17 -21.14 -6.28
CA ASN A 6 22.93 -20.01 -7.21
C ASN A 6 23.04 -18.66 -6.49
N ARG A 7 24.27 -18.23 -6.19
CA ARG A 7 24.55 -16.80 -5.94
C ARG A 7 24.29 -16.05 -7.25
N GLY A 8 23.36 -15.09 -7.26
CA GLY A 8 23.17 -14.14 -8.37
C GLY A 8 22.61 -14.70 -9.68
N ASN A 9 22.13 -15.94 -9.72
CA ASN A 9 21.54 -16.52 -10.93
C ASN A 9 20.00 -16.53 -10.89
N ARG A 10 19.38 -15.79 -9.98
CA ARG A 10 17.92 -15.62 -9.93
C ARG A 10 17.55 -14.34 -10.65
N LEU A 11 16.45 -14.35 -11.38
CA LEU A 11 15.94 -13.13 -12.00
C LEU A 11 15.46 -12.13 -10.92
N CYS A 12 14.79 -12.63 -9.88
CA CYS A 12 14.20 -11.85 -8.79
C CYS A 12 14.45 -12.55 -7.46
N GLU A 13 14.90 -11.81 -6.44
CA GLU A 13 15.15 -12.34 -5.10
C GLU A 13 13.85 -12.48 -4.31
N TYR A 14 13.02 -11.45 -4.29
CA TYR A 14 11.80 -11.47 -3.49
C TYR A 14 10.61 -10.84 -4.21
N PHE A 15 9.45 -11.45 -4.02
CA PHE A 15 8.15 -10.82 -4.19
C PHE A 15 7.60 -10.44 -2.81
N ALA A 16 6.97 -9.28 -2.69
CA ALA A 16 6.29 -8.87 -1.46
C ALA A 16 4.99 -8.11 -1.74
N ILE A 17 4.09 -8.16 -0.77
CA ILE A 17 2.87 -7.36 -0.72
C ILE A 17 2.98 -6.46 0.49
N VAL A 18 2.92 -5.14 0.27
CA VAL A 18 2.78 -4.14 1.32
C VAL A 18 1.33 -3.66 1.31
N SER A 19 0.61 -3.90 2.40
CA SER A 19 -0.78 -3.44 2.53
C SER A 19 -0.87 -2.44 3.67
N CYS A 20 -1.91 -1.63 3.67
CA CYS A 20 -2.22 -0.74 4.77
C CYS A 20 -3.48 -1.29 5.47
N PRO A 21 -3.34 -2.28 6.38
CA PRO A 21 -4.49 -2.78 7.14
C PRO A 21 -5.07 -1.68 8.01
N LEU A 22 -6.37 -1.78 8.24
CA LEU A 22 -7.08 -0.94 9.20
C LEU A 22 -6.52 -1.19 10.61
N ALA A 23 -6.15 -0.11 11.31
CA ALA A 23 -5.71 -0.19 12.70
C ALA A 23 -6.84 -0.66 13.62
N THR A 24 -6.49 -1.12 14.81
CA THR A 24 -7.49 -1.37 15.85
C THR A 24 -8.20 -0.06 16.20
N PRO A 25 -9.55 -0.06 16.35
CA PRO A 25 -10.27 1.10 16.82
C PRO A 25 -9.70 1.60 18.16
N PRO A 26 -9.43 2.91 18.31
CA PRO A 26 -9.02 3.46 19.59
C PRO A 26 -10.17 3.39 20.60
N SER A 27 -9.83 3.58 21.88
CA SER A 27 -10.86 3.78 22.91
C SER A 27 -11.73 5.01 22.59
N PRO A 28 -13.00 5.07 23.03
CA PRO A 28 -13.90 6.18 22.69
C PRO A 28 -13.33 7.57 22.98
N ASP A 29 -12.55 7.69 24.06
CA ASP A 29 -11.95 8.95 24.54
C ASP A 29 -10.73 9.38 23.70
N GLU A 30 -10.12 8.47 22.94
CA GLU A 30 -8.94 8.69 22.09
C GLU A 30 -9.29 8.87 20.60
N ARG A 31 -10.58 8.82 20.26
CA ARG A 31 -11.04 8.98 18.87
C ARG A 31 -10.72 10.38 18.34
N THR A 32 -10.23 10.43 17.11
CA THR A 32 -9.93 11.70 16.45
C THR A 32 -11.23 12.41 16.12
N ILE A 33 -11.34 13.69 16.47
CA ILE A 33 -12.51 14.50 16.14
C ILE A 33 -12.42 14.96 14.67
N ILE A 34 -13.48 14.66 13.92
CA ILE A 34 -13.68 15.16 12.55
C ILE A 34 -14.90 16.08 12.58
N THR A 35 -14.77 17.27 12.02
CA THR A 35 -15.89 18.20 11.88
C THR A 35 -16.56 17.90 10.55
N LEU A 36 -17.82 17.44 10.56
CA LEU A 36 -18.59 17.28 9.33
C LEU A 36 -19.05 18.66 8.89
N GLN A 37 -18.59 19.10 7.73
CA GLN A 37 -19.34 20.08 6.96
C GLN A 37 -20.36 19.31 6.13
N ASP A 38 -21.62 19.70 6.28
CA ASP A 38 -22.71 19.09 5.52
C ASP A 38 -22.47 19.20 4.01
N GLU A 39 -22.78 18.08 3.35
CA GLU A 39 -23.07 17.89 1.93
C GLU A 39 -21.93 17.72 0.90
N VAL A 40 -21.98 16.51 0.34
CA VAL A 40 -21.35 15.94 -0.87
C VAL A 40 -21.63 16.71 -2.17
N HIS A 41 -22.18 17.93 -2.17
CA HIS A 41 -22.66 18.59 -3.40
C HIS A 41 -22.23 20.04 -3.66
N THR A 42 -21.16 20.55 -3.03
CA THR A 42 -20.55 21.79 -3.54
C THR A 42 -19.04 21.85 -3.35
N SER A 43 -18.36 22.47 -4.31
CA SER A 43 -16.93 22.58 -4.50
C SER A 43 -16.14 23.25 -3.35
N HIS A 44 -15.90 22.54 -2.25
CA HIS A 44 -14.88 22.87 -1.25
C HIS A 44 -13.83 21.76 -1.18
N SER A 45 -12.86 21.80 -2.10
CA SER A 45 -11.81 20.78 -2.25
C SER A 45 -10.81 20.72 -1.10
N GLN A 46 -10.79 21.69 -0.18
CA GLN A 46 -9.81 21.72 0.91
C GLN A 46 -10.24 20.84 2.10
N ASP A 47 -11.51 20.86 2.48
CA ASP A 47 -12.01 20.15 3.66
C ASP A 47 -12.12 18.63 3.43
N THR A 48 -12.39 18.21 2.19
CA THR A 48 -12.36 16.80 1.79
C THR A 48 -10.96 16.20 1.91
N ASN A 49 -9.91 16.98 1.63
CA ASN A 49 -8.54 16.51 1.69
C ASN A 49 -8.06 16.35 3.15
N ALA A 50 -8.38 17.31 4.03
CA ALA A 50 -8.01 17.23 5.45
C ALA A 50 -8.67 16.03 6.16
N THR A 51 -9.92 15.70 5.78
CA THR A 51 -10.63 14.52 6.28
C THR A 51 -9.96 13.22 5.81
N LEU A 52 -9.59 13.13 4.53
CA LEU A 52 -8.88 11.97 3.98
C LEU A 52 -7.48 11.78 4.58
N GLU A 53 -6.80 12.86 4.95
CA GLU A 53 -5.51 12.78 5.67
C GLU A 53 -5.69 12.13 7.05
N LYS A 54 -6.67 12.58 7.85
CA LYS A 54 -7.01 11.95 9.13
C LYS A 54 -7.42 10.48 8.97
N VAL A 55 -8.18 10.16 7.92
CA VAL A 55 -8.52 8.77 7.57
C VAL A 55 -7.29 7.98 7.13
N SER A 56 -6.30 8.60 6.51
CA SER A 56 -5.06 7.91 6.12
C SER A 56 -4.24 7.48 7.33
N ASP A 57 -4.34 8.18 8.47
CA ASP A 57 -3.56 7.89 9.67
C ASP A 57 -3.91 6.57 10.34
N ILE A 58 -5.14 6.09 10.23
CA ILE A 58 -5.59 4.80 10.79
C ILE A 58 -5.11 3.61 9.96
N PHE A 59 -4.47 3.85 8.81
CA PHE A 59 -3.88 2.83 7.98
C PHE A 59 -2.36 2.92 8.07
N LYS A 60 -1.70 1.86 8.54
CA LYS A 60 -0.23 1.82 8.63
C LYS A 60 0.33 0.79 7.65
N PRO A 61 1.19 1.20 6.70
CA PRO A 61 1.76 0.25 5.74
C PRO A 61 2.57 -0.82 6.45
N LYS A 62 2.44 -2.07 6.01
CA LYS A 62 3.29 -3.18 6.46
C LYS A 62 3.39 -4.27 5.40
N VAL A 63 4.50 -4.99 5.37
CA VAL A 63 4.62 -6.22 4.58
C VAL A 63 3.62 -7.26 5.12
N THR A 64 2.61 -7.61 4.34
CA THR A 64 1.58 -8.59 4.70
C THR A 64 1.82 -9.96 4.10
N ALA A 65 2.54 -10.03 2.98
CA ALA A 65 2.94 -11.28 2.37
C ALA A 65 4.30 -11.13 1.69
N ARG A 66 5.04 -12.23 1.57
CA ARG A 66 6.28 -12.27 0.81
C ARG A 66 6.55 -13.67 0.29
N TYR A 67 7.38 -13.75 -0.73
CA TYR A 67 7.92 -14.99 -1.23
C TYR A 67 9.33 -14.77 -1.81
N PRO A 68 10.33 -15.63 -1.50
CA PRO A 68 10.24 -16.76 -0.57
C PRO A 68 9.99 -16.36 0.88
N LEU A 69 9.59 -17.32 1.72
CA LEU A 69 9.34 -17.09 3.15
C LEU A 69 10.61 -17.06 4.00
N THR A 70 11.70 -17.65 3.50
CA THR A 70 13.01 -17.70 4.16
C THR A 70 13.95 -16.70 3.51
N ASP A 71 14.75 -16.03 4.33
CA ASP A 71 15.77 -15.10 3.85
C ASP A 71 16.96 -15.82 3.23
N TYR A 72 17.55 -15.19 2.22
CA TYR A 72 18.86 -15.58 1.71
C TYR A 72 19.95 -15.08 2.66
N PRO A 73 20.90 -15.95 3.07
CA PRO A 73 21.99 -15.57 3.97
C PRO A 73 22.79 -14.36 3.50
N GLU A 74 22.97 -14.23 2.19
CA GLU A 74 23.72 -13.14 1.55
C GLU A 74 22.92 -11.84 1.37
N ASN A 75 21.60 -11.91 1.42
CA ASN A 75 20.71 -10.80 1.11
C ASN A 75 19.39 -10.94 1.87
N ALA A 76 19.43 -10.66 3.17
CA ALA A 76 18.26 -10.70 4.03
C ALA A 76 17.21 -9.67 3.59
N PHE A 77 15.93 -10.03 3.73
CA PHE A 77 14.84 -9.17 3.32
C PHE A 77 14.57 -8.06 4.33
N SER A 78 14.76 -6.81 3.93
CA SER A 78 14.45 -5.66 4.79
C SER A 78 12.95 -5.34 4.76
N LYS A 79 12.20 -5.83 5.75
CA LYS A 79 10.77 -5.51 5.90
C LYS A 79 10.51 -4.01 6.03
N GLU A 80 11.35 -3.32 6.80
CA GLU A 80 11.24 -1.88 7.03
C GLU A 80 11.52 -1.09 5.75
N GLY A 81 12.65 -1.35 5.09
CA GLY A 81 12.99 -0.67 3.84
C GLY A 81 11.93 -0.90 2.76
N VAL A 82 11.49 -2.15 2.56
CA VAL A 82 10.45 -2.47 1.59
C VAL A 82 9.14 -1.75 1.92
N THR A 83 8.74 -1.68 3.19
CA THR A 83 7.52 -0.97 3.61
C THR A 83 7.63 0.53 3.29
N THR A 84 8.69 1.18 3.75
CA THR A 84 8.92 2.62 3.61
C THR A 84 9.00 3.05 2.15
N PHE A 85 9.78 2.34 1.32
CA PHE A 85 9.99 2.75 -0.06
C PHE A 85 8.88 2.30 -1.03
N SER A 86 8.07 1.30 -0.66
CA SER A 86 6.87 0.95 -1.43
C SER A 86 5.74 1.95 -1.21
N MET A 87 5.70 2.60 -0.05
CA MET A 87 4.69 3.60 0.31
C MET A 87 5.37 4.90 0.78
N PRO A 88 6.04 5.65 -0.13
CA PRO A 88 6.82 6.84 0.25
C PRO A 88 5.96 7.99 0.80
N ARG A 89 4.65 7.97 0.54
CA ARG A 89 3.65 8.90 1.06
C ARG A 89 2.78 8.28 2.15
N GLY A 90 3.21 7.15 2.73
CA GLY A 90 2.39 6.37 3.65
C GLY A 90 1.11 5.83 2.99
N SER A 91 0.04 5.77 3.76
CA SER A 91 -1.25 5.21 3.34
C SER A 91 -2.14 6.27 2.70
N GLU A 92 -1.74 6.87 1.58
CA GLU A 92 -2.54 7.89 0.87
C GLU A 92 -3.91 7.32 0.44
N VAL A 93 -4.93 7.47 1.29
CA VAL A 93 -6.30 6.99 1.04
C VAL A 93 -7.00 7.92 0.05
N LYS A 94 -7.86 7.35 -0.78
CA LYS A 94 -8.63 8.10 -1.78
C LYS A 94 -10.13 7.90 -1.62
N SER A 95 -10.89 8.95 -1.92
CA SER A 95 -12.36 8.88 -2.01
C SER A 95 -12.86 8.24 -3.31
N ARG A 96 -12.00 8.15 -4.33
CA ARG A 96 -12.34 7.56 -5.64
C ARG A 96 -11.23 6.61 -6.10
N TYR A 97 -11.63 5.63 -6.91
CA TYR A 97 -10.69 4.71 -7.54
C TYR A 97 -9.61 5.48 -8.31
N SER A 98 -8.38 4.99 -8.21
CA SER A 98 -7.23 5.49 -8.96
C SER A 98 -6.59 4.35 -9.71
N LEU A 99 -6.20 4.62 -10.96
CA LEU A 99 -5.45 3.67 -11.77
C LEU A 99 -4.16 3.23 -11.04
N PRO A 100 -3.71 1.98 -11.26
CA PRO A 100 -2.46 1.50 -10.70
C PRO A 100 -1.28 2.36 -11.14
N LYS A 101 -0.36 2.61 -10.20
CA LYS A 101 0.85 3.40 -10.44
C LYS A 101 2.09 2.54 -10.25
N ILE A 102 3.14 2.83 -11.02
CA ILE A 102 4.41 2.14 -10.93
C ILE A 102 5.47 3.14 -10.49
N HIS A 103 6.30 2.74 -9.54
CA HIS A 103 7.54 3.43 -9.20
C HIS A 103 8.63 2.44 -8.85
N HIS A 104 9.85 2.96 -8.71
CA HIS A 104 11.03 2.16 -8.42
C HIS A 104 11.76 2.76 -7.22
N PHE A 105 12.47 1.92 -6.48
CA PHE A 105 13.34 2.35 -5.41
C PHE A 105 14.62 1.50 -5.40
N VAL A 106 15.62 1.94 -4.64
CA VAL A 106 16.81 1.15 -4.36
C VAL A 106 17.04 1.15 -2.85
N THR A 107 17.24 -0.03 -2.28
CA THR A 107 17.71 -0.19 -0.91
C THR A 107 19.09 -0.84 -0.89
N THR A 108 19.86 -0.58 0.15
CA THR A 108 21.14 -1.25 0.37
C THR A 108 20.96 -2.23 1.53
N SER A 109 21.37 -3.49 1.33
CA SER A 109 21.39 -4.47 2.42
C SER A 109 22.57 -4.22 3.36
N GLU A 110 22.56 -4.86 4.53
CA GLU A 110 23.69 -4.82 5.47
C GLU A 110 25.00 -5.33 4.85
N ALA A 111 24.91 -6.26 3.89
CA ALA A 111 26.05 -6.76 3.13
C ALA A 111 26.52 -5.80 2.01
N GLY A 112 25.94 -4.60 1.91
CA GLY A 112 26.27 -3.61 0.89
C GLY A 112 25.67 -3.90 -0.50
N LEU A 113 24.75 -4.85 -0.63
CA LEU A 113 24.11 -5.17 -1.90
C LEU A 113 22.98 -4.19 -2.22
N ARG A 114 22.96 -3.69 -3.46
CA ARG A 114 21.86 -2.87 -3.98
C ARG A 114 20.68 -3.78 -4.37
N ASN A 115 19.54 -3.55 -3.74
CA ASN A 115 18.26 -4.18 -4.05
C ASN A 115 17.39 -3.18 -4.79
N TYR A 116 17.09 -3.46 -6.06
CA TYR A 116 16.22 -2.67 -6.90
C TYR A 116 14.77 -3.12 -6.70
N GLY A 117 13.93 -2.24 -6.18
CA GLY A 117 12.51 -2.45 -6.03
C GLY A 117 11.74 -1.94 -7.24
N THR A 118 10.90 -2.79 -7.84
CA THR A 118 9.84 -2.36 -8.75
C THR A 118 8.50 -2.55 -8.05
N VAL A 119 7.74 -1.46 -7.95
CA VAL A 119 6.52 -1.38 -7.14
C VAL A 119 5.34 -1.06 -8.04
N MET A 120 4.24 -1.80 -7.85
CA MET A 120 2.95 -1.48 -8.41
C MET A 120 1.96 -1.19 -7.29
N VAL A 121 1.55 0.07 -7.17
CA VAL A 121 0.55 0.51 -6.19
C VAL A 121 -0.83 0.42 -6.84
N VAL A 122 -1.68 -0.41 -6.25
CA VAL A 122 -3.10 -0.54 -6.58
C VAL A 122 -3.93 -0.01 -5.42
N PHE A 123 -5.21 0.27 -5.68
CA PHE A 123 -6.11 0.81 -4.68
C PHE A 123 -7.27 -0.17 -4.48
N GLU A 124 -7.42 -0.67 -3.26
CA GLU A 124 -8.48 -1.61 -2.89
C GLU A 124 -9.61 -0.88 -2.17
N GLU A 125 -10.84 -1.25 -2.52
CA GLU A 125 -12.04 -0.74 -1.86
C GLU A 125 -12.12 -1.27 -0.42
N THR A 126 -12.30 -0.39 0.55
CA THR A 126 -12.44 -0.72 1.97
C THR A 126 -13.63 0.04 2.54
N SER A 127 -14.56 -0.70 3.14
CA SER A 127 -15.69 -0.15 3.87
C SER A 127 -15.27 0.14 5.32
N LEU A 128 -15.36 1.40 5.73
CA LEU A 128 -14.94 1.87 7.04
C LEU A 128 -16.13 2.13 7.96
N PRO A 129 -16.23 1.45 9.12
CA PRO A 129 -17.17 1.80 10.18
C PRO A 129 -16.63 3.03 10.91
N ILE A 130 -16.81 4.19 10.30
CA ILE A 130 -16.15 5.43 10.70
C ILE A 130 -16.44 5.83 12.15
N SER A 131 -17.66 5.58 12.63
CA SER A 131 -18.08 5.80 14.02
C SER A 131 -17.20 5.09 15.05
N SER A 132 -16.51 4.01 14.63
CA SER A 132 -15.57 3.27 15.48
C SER A 132 -14.23 3.99 15.67
N TYR A 133 -13.85 4.88 14.74
CA TYR A 133 -12.53 5.52 14.69
C TYR A 133 -12.57 7.02 14.97
N PHE A 134 -13.69 7.65 14.66
CA PHE A 134 -13.83 9.10 14.69
C PHE A 134 -15.04 9.54 15.48
N THR A 135 -14.91 10.70 16.11
CA THR A 135 -16.03 11.40 16.75
C THR A 135 -16.41 12.58 15.87
N PHE A 136 -17.69 12.71 15.56
CA PHE A 136 -18.19 13.81 14.75
C PHE A 136 -18.78 14.90 15.62
N THR A 137 -18.34 16.13 15.38
CA THR A 137 -18.97 17.31 15.97
C THR A 137 -19.68 18.09 14.87
N PRO A 138 -20.98 18.41 15.04
CA PRO A 138 -21.66 19.33 14.15
C PRO A 138 -21.05 20.72 14.29
N THR A 139 -20.85 21.42 13.18
CA THR A 139 -20.50 22.85 13.20
C THR A 139 -21.73 23.63 13.63
N LEU A 140 -21.75 24.18 14.85
CA LEU A 140 -22.77 25.19 15.20
C LEU A 140 -22.45 26.48 14.43
N PRO A 141 -23.36 27.01 13.58
CA PRO A 141 -23.18 28.34 13.03
C PRO A 141 -23.24 29.34 14.18
N THR A 142 -22.12 30.00 14.42
CA THR A 142 -22.05 31.11 15.37
C THR A 142 -22.67 32.32 14.68
N ASP A 143 -23.98 32.52 14.84
CA ASP A 143 -24.54 33.86 14.90
C ASP A 143 -25.89 33.91 15.62
N SER A 144 -25.96 34.85 16.57
CA SER A 144 -27.12 35.38 17.27
C SER A 144 -27.82 34.55 18.37
N SER A 145 -27.84 35.20 19.54
CA SER A 145 -28.66 35.01 20.72
C SER A 145 -30.15 34.70 20.47
N VAL A 146 -30.72 33.80 21.29
CA VAL A 146 -31.98 33.92 22.08
C VAL A 146 -32.69 32.56 22.23
N GLU A 147 -32.82 32.16 23.50
CA GLU A 147 -33.88 31.37 24.17
C GLU A 147 -34.32 29.95 23.70
N THR A 148 -34.11 29.01 24.65
CA THR A 148 -34.97 27.87 25.03
C THR A 148 -35.79 27.13 23.97
N SER A 149 -35.29 25.95 23.60
CA SER A 149 -36.13 24.77 23.39
C SER A 149 -35.34 23.51 23.73
N SER A 150 -35.82 22.75 24.71
CA SER A 150 -35.38 21.39 25.03
C SER A 150 -35.74 20.45 23.88
N HIS A 151 -34.87 20.35 22.90
CA HIS A 151 -34.85 19.25 21.94
C HIS A 151 -33.52 18.52 22.12
N SER A 152 -33.62 17.28 22.58
CA SER A 152 -32.54 16.30 22.54
C SER A 152 -31.94 16.31 21.13
N PRO A 153 -30.60 16.37 20.97
CA PRO A 153 -29.99 16.22 19.66
C PRO A 153 -30.31 14.79 19.21
N ASP A 154 -31.27 14.67 18.31
CA ASP A 154 -31.74 13.40 17.78
C ASP A 154 -30.57 12.73 17.05
N ASP A 155 -30.23 11.55 17.57
CA ASP A 155 -29.02 10.75 17.44
C ASP A 155 -28.88 10.06 16.06
N SER A 156 -29.14 10.79 14.97
CA SER A 156 -29.29 10.18 13.63
C SER A 156 -28.18 10.52 12.62
N LEU A 157 -27.14 11.25 13.02
CA LEU A 157 -25.95 11.39 12.18
C LEU A 157 -25.08 10.11 12.29
N SER A 158 -25.06 9.36 11.18
CA SER A 158 -23.87 8.66 10.67
C SER A 158 -23.41 7.35 11.33
N ASP A 159 -24.11 6.24 11.06
CA ASP A 159 -23.52 4.89 11.15
C ASP A 159 -23.38 4.18 9.78
N SER A 160 -23.65 4.90 8.68
CA SER A 160 -23.39 4.36 7.34
C SER A 160 -21.88 4.27 7.09
N PRO A 161 -21.36 3.09 6.70
CA PRO A 161 -19.93 2.95 6.47
C PRO A 161 -19.51 3.78 5.26
N ILE A 162 -18.33 4.41 5.34
CA ILE A 162 -17.76 5.13 4.21
C ILE A 162 -16.84 4.19 3.44
N THR A 163 -17.06 4.13 2.14
CA THR A 163 -16.17 3.44 1.23
C THR A 163 -14.99 4.33 0.86
N VAL A 164 -13.78 3.84 1.09
CA VAL A 164 -12.53 4.48 0.66
C VAL A 164 -11.66 3.51 -0.12
N PHE A 165 -10.66 4.05 -0.81
CA PHE A 165 -9.71 3.30 -1.60
C PHE A 165 -8.33 3.35 -0.94
N VAL A 166 -7.89 2.22 -0.41
CA VAL A 166 -6.67 2.08 0.38
C VAL A 166 -5.54 1.54 -0.50
N PRO A 167 -4.32 2.12 -0.44
CA PRO A 167 -3.23 1.65 -1.27
C PRO A 167 -2.70 0.28 -0.81
N LYS A 168 -2.44 -0.60 -1.78
CA LYS A 168 -1.71 -1.86 -1.63
C LYS A 168 -0.63 -1.92 -2.70
N ALA A 169 0.58 -2.32 -2.33
CA ALA A 169 1.73 -2.37 -3.22
C ALA A 169 2.17 -3.82 -3.45
N LEU A 170 2.33 -4.18 -4.72
CA LEU A 170 3.01 -5.39 -5.16
C LEU A 170 4.46 -5.03 -5.48
N VAL A 171 5.41 -5.77 -4.93
CA VAL A 171 6.84 -5.42 -4.97
C VAL A 171 7.63 -6.59 -5.50
N LEU A 172 8.49 -6.34 -6.49
CA LEU A 172 9.59 -7.24 -6.88
C LEU A 172 10.91 -6.61 -6.49
N LEU A 173 11.76 -7.39 -5.81
CA LEU A 173 13.13 -7.02 -5.47
C LEU A 173 14.10 -7.83 -6.32
N SER A 174 15.02 -7.12 -6.96
CA SER A 174 16.08 -7.73 -7.75
C SER A 174 17.46 -7.18 -7.39
N LEU A 175 18.53 -7.97 -7.55
CA LEU A 175 19.91 -7.45 -7.49
C LEU A 175 20.36 -6.78 -8.79
N THR A 176 19.62 -7.00 -9.89
CA THR A 176 19.87 -6.39 -11.21
C THR A 176 18.67 -5.55 -11.65
N PRO A 177 18.85 -4.35 -12.24
CA PRO A 177 17.76 -3.40 -12.50
C PRO A 177 16.91 -3.74 -13.74
N PHE A 178 16.19 -4.87 -13.75
CA PHE A 178 15.26 -5.25 -14.82
C PHE A 178 13.91 -4.50 -14.78
N LEU A 179 13.96 -3.17 -14.58
CA LEU A 179 12.79 -2.33 -14.25
C LEU A 179 11.63 -2.43 -15.28
N PRO A 180 11.86 -2.34 -16.61
CA PRO A 180 10.77 -2.41 -17.57
C PRO A 180 10.11 -3.79 -17.63
N THR A 181 10.91 -4.85 -17.45
CA THR A 181 10.43 -6.24 -17.41
C THR A 181 9.57 -6.47 -16.18
N PHE A 182 10.01 -6.03 -15.00
CA PHE A 182 9.24 -6.19 -13.78
C PHE A 182 7.97 -5.33 -13.74
N ARG A 183 8.00 -4.14 -14.35
CA ARG A 183 6.77 -3.36 -14.57
C ARG A 183 5.74 -4.16 -15.38
N SER A 184 6.18 -4.75 -16.49
CA SER A 184 5.32 -5.54 -17.37
C SER A 184 4.79 -6.78 -16.65
N TYR A 185 5.66 -7.45 -15.89
CA TYR A 185 5.30 -8.61 -15.09
C TYR A 185 4.26 -8.29 -14.02
N LEU A 186 4.46 -7.24 -13.21
CA LEU A 186 3.50 -6.84 -12.18
C LEU A 186 2.15 -6.45 -12.78
N SER A 187 2.16 -5.76 -13.93
CA SER A 187 0.92 -5.41 -14.64
C SER A 187 0.14 -6.66 -15.05
N GLN A 188 0.83 -7.69 -15.55
CA GLN A 188 0.20 -8.97 -15.90
C GLN A 188 -0.26 -9.73 -14.66
N LEU A 189 0.56 -9.79 -13.61
CA LEU A 189 0.23 -10.46 -12.35
C LEU A 189 -1.01 -9.85 -11.71
N TYR A 190 -1.11 -8.52 -11.68
CA TYR A 190 -2.30 -7.84 -11.17
C TYR A 190 -3.54 -8.13 -12.02
N ARG A 191 -3.42 -8.09 -13.35
CA ARG A 191 -4.55 -8.46 -14.23
C ARG A 191 -5.03 -9.88 -13.93
N LEU A 192 -4.09 -10.83 -13.81
CA LEU A 192 -4.38 -12.22 -13.44
C LEU A 192 -5.06 -12.32 -12.08
N SER A 193 -4.72 -11.45 -11.11
CA SER A 193 -5.37 -11.44 -9.79
C SER A 193 -6.84 -11.02 -9.81
N THR A 194 -7.25 -10.29 -10.83
CA THR A 194 -8.63 -9.75 -10.97
C THR A 194 -9.50 -10.55 -11.94
N THR A 195 -8.96 -11.60 -12.56
CA THR A 195 -9.66 -12.40 -13.58
C THR A 195 -9.56 -13.88 -13.22
N PRO A 196 -10.53 -14.73 -13.63
CA PRO A 196 -10.39 -16.18 -13.48
C PRO A 196 -9.14 -16.69 -14.22
N THR A 197 -8.25 -17.38 -13.53
CA THR A 197 -7.01 -17.93 -14.10
C THR A 197 -6.93 -19.44 -13.95
N PRO A 198 -6.32 -20.14 -14.92
CA PRO A 198 -6.16 -21.60 -14.86
C PRO A 198 -5.12 -22.04 -13.83
N LEU A 199 -4.25 -21.12 -13.40
CA LEU A 199 -3.20 -21.38 -12.42
C LEU A 199 -3.33 -20.39 -11.26
N PRO A 200 -3.01 -20.83 -10.03
CA PRO A 200 -2.94 -19.96 -8.86
C PRO A 200 -1.80 -18.94 -9.01
N LEU A 201 -1.96 -17.72 -8.46
CA LEU A 201 -0.98 -16.63 -8.59
C LEU A 201 0.40 -17.02 -8.04
N GLU A 202 0.42 -17.85 -7.00
CA GLU A 202 1.59 -18.40 -6.35
C GLU A 202 2.49 -19.16 -7.33
N ARG A 203 1.92 -19.77 -8.38
CA ARG A 203 2.71 -20.45 -9.41
C ARG A 203 3.56 -19.46 -10.20
N TYR A 204 2.99 -18.31 -10.58
CA TYR A 204 3.70 -17.25 -11.29
C TYR A 204 4.77 -16.63 -10.37
N ILE A 205 4.39 -16.29 -9.13
CA ILE A 205 5.31 -15.76 -8.12
C ILE A 205 6.50 -16.69 -7.90
N ARG A 206 6.25 -18.00 -7.74
CA ARG A 206 7.32 -18.99 -7.60
C ARG A 206 8.20 -19.08 -8.84
N ASN A 207 7.59 -19.02 -10.02
CA ASN A 207 8.34 -19.11 -11.27
C ASN A 207 9.35 -17.97 -11.40
N ILE A 208 8.93 -16.70 -11.20
CA ILE A 208 9.83 -15.55 -11.34
C ILE A 208 10.92 -15.47 -10.26
N THR A 209 10.64 -15.93 -9.03
CA THR A 209 11.62 -15.81 -7.92
C THR A 209 12.57 -17.01 -7.81
N LEU A 210 12.13 -18.22 -8.18
CA LEU A 210 12.91 -19.44 -7.95
C LEU A 210 13.28 -20.23 -9.20
N GLU A 211 12.49 -20.15 -10.27
CA GLU A 211 12.66 -21.02 -11.44
C GLU A 211 13.32 -20.31 -12.62
N VAL A 212 13.10 -19.00 -12.78
CA VAL A 212 13.65 -18.22 -13.88
C VAL A 212 15.06 -17.73 -13.52
N PRO A 213 16.10 -18.15 -14.25
CA PRO A 213 17.43 -17.65 -14.02
C PRO A 213 17.59 -16.20 -14.52
N SER A 214 18.54 -15.47 -13.95
CA SER A 214 18.93 -14.18 -14.52
C SER A 214 19.45 -14.41 -15.96
N PRO A 215 19.13 -13.52 -16.91
CA PRO A 215 19.79 -13.56 -18.21
C PRO A 215 21.32 -13.46 -18.02
N PRO A 216 22.11 -14.14 -18.88
CA PRO A 216 23.56 -14.01 -18.86
C PRO A 216 23.94 -12.55 -19.10
N MET A 217 24.90 -12.04 -18.32
CA MET A 217 25.47 -10.73 -18.61
C MET A 217 26.14 -10.78 -19.98
N ASP A 218 25.78 -9.85 -20.87
CA ASP A 218 26.52 -9.64 -22.10
C ASP A 218 27.89 -9.04 -21.75
N PRO A 219 29.01 -9.73 -22.05
CA PRO A 219 30.36 -9.24 -21.72
C PRO A 219 30.71 -7.93 -22.44
N THR A 220 29.93 -7.51 -23.44
CA THR A 220 30.15 -6.27 -24.19
C THR A 220 29.52 -5.03 -23.55
N ILE A 221 28.64 -5.19 -22.56
CA ILE A 221 28.02 -4.06 -21.85
C ILE A 221 28.83 -3.79 -20.57
N PRO A 222 29.45 -2.61 -20.43
CA PRO A 222 30.20 -2.28 -19.22
C PRO A 222 29.27 -2.32 -18.01
N ALA A 223 29.72 -2.98 -16.94
CA ALA A 223 29.04 -2.94 -15.65
C ALA A 223 28.88 -1.47 -15.23
N PHE A 224 27.66 -1.10 -14.82
CA PHE A 224 27.41 0.26 -14.31
C PHE A 224 28.42 0.58 -13.20
N PRO A 225 29.12 1.73 -13.26
CA PRO A 225 30.11 2.09 -12.26
C PRO A 225 29.47 2.14 -10.87
N ALA A 226 30.23 1.67 -9.88
CA ALA A 226 29.81 1.51 -8.48
C ALA A 226 29.38 2.85 -7.86
#